data_AF-A0A1W9UBF2-F1
#
_entry.id   AF-A0A1W9UBF2-F1
#
_cell.length_a   1.000
_cell.length_b   1.000
_cell.length_c   1.000
_cell.angle_alpha   90.00
_cell.angle_beta   90.00
_cell.angle_gamma   90.00
#
_symmetry.space_group_name_H-M   'P 1'
#
loop_
_entity.id
_entity.type
_entity.pdbx_description
1 polymer ?
#
loop_
_entity_poly.entity_id
_entity_poly.type
_entity_poly.pdbx_seq_one_letter_code
_entity_poly.pdbx_strand_id
1 'polypeptide(L)'
;MKNLDFYFKTLYNDSAFGIDLKRGAGVSETELTILENLQECYTIRGEGGFAACIAVQEKLQDHGLCSYTRWDPEPPYWRFFFETSLEKETIDKVLGSLAQRYQIFYQ
;
A
#
# COMPACT_ATOMS: atom_id res chain seq x y z
N MET A 1 11.83 17.08 -17.53
CA MET A 1 11.29 16.91 -16.16
C MET A 1 9.80 16.66 -16.28
N LYS A 2 9.34 15.42 -16.07
CA LYS A 2 7.92 15.09 -16.10
C LYS A 2 7.34 15.29 -14.70
N ASN A 3 6.18 15.96 -14.66
CA ASN A 3 5.45 16.45 -13.50
C ASN A 3 5.22 15.38 -12.42
N LEU A 4 5.56 15.73 -11.19
CA LEU A 4 5.27 15.00 -9.94
C LEU A 4 3.81 15.15 -9.47
N ASP A 5 2.98 15.88 -10.21
CA ASP A 5 1.59 16.20 -9.83
C ASP A 5 0.60 15.04 -10.03
N PHE A 6 1.01 13.90 -10.62
CA PHE A 6 0.09 12.80 -10.90
C PHE A 6 -0.04 11.79 -9.74
N TYR A 7 0.89 11.75 -8.78
CA TYR A 7 0.90 10.73 -7.73
C TYR A 7 0.17 11.11 -6.44
N PHE A 8 -0.31 12.36 -6.31
CA PHE A 8 -0.97 12.84 -5.08
C PHE A 8 -2.50 12.90 -5.16
N LYS A 9 -3.11 12.63 -6.33
CA LYS A 9 -4.55 12.90 -6.53
C LYS A 9 -5.50 11.75 -6.15
N THR A 10 -5.00 10.65 -5.59
CA THR A 10 -5.84 9.49 -5.23
C THR A 10 -5.94 9.22 -3.73
N LEU A 11 -5.35 10.04 -2.85
CA LEU A 11 -5.40 9.76 -1.40
C LEU A 11 -5.92 10.91 -0.52
N TYR A 12 -6.25 12.08 -1.07
CA TYR A 12 -6.81 13.18 -0.29
C TYR A 12 -7.80 14.00 -1.12
N ASN A 13 -9.00 13.45 -1.30
CA ASN A 13 -10.22 14.20 -1.55
C ASN A 13 -11.39 13.28 -1.21
N ASP A 14 -11.78 13.23 0.05
CA ASP A 14 -13.08 13.78 0.41
C ASP A 14 -13.24 13.84 1.93
N SER A 15 -13.50 15.06 2.35
CA SER A 15 -14.11 15.43 3.61
C SER A 15 -15.39 14.64 3.89
N ALA A 16 -15.58 14.38 5.19
CA ALA A 16 -16.88 14.15 5.82
C ALA A 16 -17.60 12.83 5.47
N PHE A 17 -17.84 12.06 6.54
CA PHE A 17 -18.95 11.12 6.65
C PHE A 17 -20.22 11.71 6.00
N GLY A 18 -20.56 11.17 4.83
CA GLY A 18 -21.69 11.61 4.02
C GLY A 18 -21.74 10.76 2.76
N ILE A 19 -22.11 9.49 2.92
CA ILE A 19 -22.25 8.57 1.79
C ILE A 19 -23.53 8.96 1.02
N ASP A 20 -23.42 9.89 0.07
CA ASP A 20 -24.41 10.05 -1.00
C ASP A 20 -24.07 9.04 -2.10
N LEU A 21 -24.82 7.93 -2.09
CA LEU A 21 -24.83 6.91 -3.14
C LEU A 21 -25.34 7.51 -4.46
N LYS A 22 -24.46 8.21 -5.19
CA LYS A 22 -24.71 8.55 -6.59
C LYS A 22 -23.78 7.76 -7.51
N ARG A 23 -24.36 6.67 -8.02
CA ARG A 23 -24.17 6.05 -9.34
C ARG A 23 -23.10 6.72 -10.20
N GLY A 24 -22.03 5.99 -10.53
CA GLY A 24 -21.27 6.28 -11.76
C GLY A 24 -19.77 6.10 -11.73
N ALA A 25 -19.23 5.06 -11.07
CA ALA A 25 -17.93 4.51 -11.45
C ALA A 25 -18.00 3.01 -11.16
N GLY A 26 -17.81 2.19 -12.19
CA GLY A 26 -17.84 0.73 -12.04
C GLY A 26 -16.65 0.28 -11.21
N VAL A 27 -16.86 0.14 -9.91
CA VAL A 27 -16.01 -0.67 -9.05
C VAL A 27 -16.19 -2.11 -9.52
N SER A 28 -15.10 -2.77 -9.88
CA SER A 28 -15.18 -4.15 -10.35
C SER A 28 -15.67 -5.04 -9.20
N GLU A 29 -16.48 -6.04 -9.51
CA GLU A 29 -17.01 -7.01 -8.52
C GLU A 29 -15.87 -7.71 -7.75
N THR A 30 -14.68 -7.79 -8.37
CA THR A 30 -13.42 -8.24 -7.78
C THR A 30 -12.84 -7.31 -6.71
N GLU A 31 -12.92 -5.98 -6.86
CA GLU A 31 -12.43 -5.01 -5.86
C GLU A 31 -13.29 -5.03 -4.58
N LEU A 32 -14.61 -5.21 -4.72
CA LEU A 32 -15.51 -5.38 -3.59
C LEU A 32 -15.21 -6.67 -2.80
N THR A 33 -14.93 -7.77 -3.51
CA THR A 33 -14.62 -9.06 -2.88
C THR A 33 -13.29 -9.02 -2.10
N ILE A 34 -12.30 -8.26 -2.57
CA ILE A 34 -10.99 -8.11 -1.89
C ILE A 34 -11.15 -7.32 -0.60
N LEU A 35 -11.89 -6.20 -0.63
CA LEU A 35 -12.10 -5.35 0.55
C LEU A 35 -12.95 -6.05 1.63
N GLU A 36 -13.89 -6.91 1.24
CA GLU A 36 -14.74 -7.66 2.16
C GLU A 36 -14.01 -8.77 2.93
N ASN A 37 -12.75 -9.08 2.58
CA ASN A 37 -12.02 -10.22 3.14
C ASN A 37 -10.56 -9.92 3.53
N LEU A 38 -10.22 -8.65 3.81
CA LEU A 38 -8.94 -8.29 4.41
C LEU A 38 -8.95 -8.72 5.89
N GLN A 39 -8.23 -9.79 6.21
CA GLN A 39 -8.18 -10.38 7.55
C GLN A 39 -6.89 -10.03 8.29
N GLU A 40 -5.84 -9.71 7.54
CA GLU A 40 -4.50 -9.44 8.06
C GLU A 40 -4.13 -7.97 7.86
N CYS A 41 -3.42 -7.40 8.84
CA CYS A 41 -2.89 -6.05 8.77
C CYS A 41 -1.44 -6.06 9.25
N TYR A 42 -0.54 -5.56 8.40
CA TYR A 42 0.89 -5.50 8.70
C TYR A 42 1.38 -4.05 8.68
N THR A 43 2.25 -3.71 9.62
CA THR A 43 3.13 -2.54 9.46
C THR A 43 4.38 -3.01 8.72
N ILE A 44 4.50 -2.65 7.44
CA ILE A 44 5.66 -2.97 6.62
C ILE A 44 6.67 -1.84 6.76
N ARG A 45 7.92 -2.19 7.09
CA ARG A 45 9.04 -1.26 7.19
C ARG A 45 10.17 -1.71 6.27
N GLY A 46 10.98 -0.78 5.78
CA GLY A 46 12.16 -1.12 4.97
C GLY A 46 13.08 0.07 4.74
N GLU A 47 14.21 -0.20 4.13
CA GLU A 47 15.25 0.77 3.76
C GLU A 47 15.10 1.26 2.31
N GLY A 48 15.82 2.34 1.95
CA GLY A 48 16.03 2.74 0.55
C GLY A 48 15.23 3.96 0.07
N GLY A 49 14.68 4.75 0.98
CA GLY A 49 14.07 6.04 0.67
C GLY A 49 12.81 5.93 -0.19
N PHE A 50 12.42 7.04 -0.83
CA PHE A 50 11.17 7.14 -1.59
C PHE A 50 11.00 6.04 -2.65
N ALA A 51 12.02 5.85 -3.50
CA ALA A 51 11.94 4.89 -4.60
C ALA A 51 11.78 3.44 -4.12
N ALA A 52 12.42 3.06 -3.00
CA ALA A 52 12.27 1.72 -2.44
C ALA A 52 10.87 1.49 -1.88
N CYS A 53 10.32 2.47 -1.16
CA CYS A 53 8.95 2.38 -0.63
C CYS A 53 7.93 2.18 -1.76
N ILE A 54 8.03 2.97 -2.84
CA ILE A 54 7.14 2.84 -4.00
C ILE A 54 7.30 1.48 -4.67
N ALA A 55 8.53 0.99 -4.89
CA ALA A 55 8.76 -0.31 -5.51
C ALA A 55 8.11 -1.47 -4.73
N VAL A 56 8.07 -1.37 -3.39
CA VAL A 56 7.39 -2.35 -2.54
C VAL A 56 5.87 -2.19 -2.62
N GLN A 57 5.35 -0.96 -2.56
CA GLN A 57 3.90 -0.71 -2.66
C GLN A 57 3.33 -1.12 -4.01
N GLU A 58 4.02 -0.84 -5.11
CA GLU A 58 3.62 -1.27 -6.47
C GLU A 58 3.52 -2.78 -6.60
N LYS A 59 4.32 -3.53 -5.83
CA LYS A 59 4.24 -5.00 -5.81
C LYS A 59 3.09 -5.54 -4.97
N LEU A 60 2.68 -4.82 -3.92
CA LEU A 60 1.68 -5.29 -2.97
C LEU A 60 0.27 -4.78 -3.24
N GLN A 61 0.13 -3.67 -3.97
CA GLN A 61 -1.18 -3.06 -4.26
C GLN A 61 -2.14 -3.98 -5.03
N ASP A 62 -1.62 -4.95 -5.79
CA ASP A 62 -2.45 -5.94 -6.49
C ASP A 62 -2.99 -7.04 -5.55
N HIS A 63 -2.56 -7.03 -4.29
CA HIS A 63 -2.83 -8.06 -3.28
C HIS A 63 -3.41 -7.51 -1.97
N GLY A 64 -3.68 -6.21 -1.91
CA GLY A 64 -4.20 -5.56 -0.71
C GLY A 64 -4.08 -4.05 -0.80
N LEU A 65 -4.34 -3.38 0.33
CA LEU A 65 -4.34 -1.93 0.41
C LEU A 65 -3.10 -1.44 1.16
N CYS A 66 -2.28 -0.61 0.51
CA CYS A 66 -1.20 0.12 1.15
C CYS A 66 -1.69 1.51 1.60
N SER A 67 -1.53 1.84 2.88
CA SER A 67 -2.01 3.10 3.46
C SER A 67 -1.02 3.69 4.47
N TYR A 68 -1.20 4.98 4.82
CA TYR A 68 -0.45 5.69 5.87
C TYR A 68 1.09 5.60 5.79
N THR A 69 1.67 5.87 4.61
CA THR A 69 3.13 5.93 4.44
C THR A 69 3.77 7.00 5.33
N ARG A 70 4.84 6.64 6.05
CA ARG A 70 5.68 7.56 6.84
C ARG A 70 7.16 7.31 6.64
N TRP A 71 7.92 8.39 6.78
CA TRP A 71 9.37 8.40 6.84
C TRP A 71 9.78 8.45 8.30
N ASP A 72 10.57 7.48 8.75
CA ASP A 72 11.09 7.47 10.11
C ASP A 72 12.37 8.34 10.19
N PRO A 73 12.68 8.92 11.36
CA PRO A 73 13.74 9.93 11.49
C PRO A 73 15.19 9.39 11.35
N GLU A 74 15.38 8.07 11.29
CA GLU A 74 16.68 7.43 11.03
C GLU A 74 16.72 6.73 9.64
N PRO A 75 17.91 6.56 9.01
CA PRO A 75 18.02 6.43 7.56
C PRO A 75 18.02 4.99 7.01
N PRO A 76 17.55 4.79 5.77
CA PRO A 76 16.45 5.48 5.10
C PRO A 76 15.19 4.63 5.30
N TYR A 77 14.71 4.61 6.54
CA TYR A 77 13.59 3.78 6.95
C TYR A 77 12.26 4.41 6.54
N TRP A 78 11.45 3.65 5.85
CA TRP A 78 10.06 3.95 5.57
C TRP A 78 9.16 2.91 6.22
N ARG A 79 7.89 3.29 6.41
CA ARG A 79 6.85 2.36 6.80
C ARG A 79 5.50 2.70 6.20
N PHE A 80 4.65 1.71 6.03
CA PHE A 80 3.24 1.87 5.67
C PHE A 80 2.42 0.71 6.25
N PHE A 81 1.10 0.88 6.33
CA PHE A 81 0.17 -0.19 6.69
C PHE A 81 -0.25 -0.94 5.44
N PHE A 82 -0.27 -2.27 5.54
CA PHE A 82 -0.71 -3.16 4.47
C PHE A 82 -1.83 -4.06 4.99
N GLU A 83 -3.03 -3.82 4.49
CA GLU A 83 -4.21 -4.64 4.78
C GLU A 83 -4.39 -5.65 3.64
N THR A 84 -4.47 -6.93 3.97
CA THR A 84 -4.45 -8.01 2.97
C THR A 84 -5.17 -9.26 3.50
N SER A 85 -5.45 -10.20 2.60
CA SER A 85 -5.84 -11.57 2.94
C SER A 85 -4.64 -12.53 2.92
N LEU A 86 -3.44 -12.03 2.60
CA LEU A 86 -2.23 -12.84 2.51
C LEU A 86 -1.55 -13.05 3.86
N GLU A 87 -1.12 -14.29 4.08
CA GLU A 87 -0.16 -14.62 5.14
C GLU A 87 1.24 -14.10 4.80
N LYS A 88 2.03 -13.81 5.82
CA LYS A 88 3.38 -13.24 5.73
C LYS A 88 4.31 -14.01 4.77
N GLU A 89 4.30 -15.33 4.80
CA GLU A 89 5.11 -16.18 3.91
C GLU A 89 4.77 -15.98 2.44
N THR A 90 3.52 -15.62 2.13
CA THR A 90 3.09 -15.31 0.77
C THR A 90 3.51 -13.90 0.37
N ILE A 91 3.46 -12.94 1.29
CA ILE A 91 3.96 -11.58 1.08
C ILE A 91 5.47 -11.61 0.75
N ASP A 92 6.26 -12.39 1.49
CA ASP A 92 7.68 -12.58 1.20
C ASP A 92 7.93 -13.12 -0.21
N LYS A 93 7.10 -14.04 -0.70
CA LYS A 93 7.19 -14.56 -2.08
C LYS A 93 6.83 -13.51 -3.13
N VAL A 94 5.81 -12.69 -2.88
CA VAL A 94 5.42 -11.59 -3.79
C VAL A 94 6.53 -10.56 -3.92
N LEU A 95 7.15 -10.19 -2.80
CA LEU A 95 8.25 -9.23 -2.75
C LEU A 95 9.55 -9.78 -3.32
N GLY A 96 9.80 -11.09 -3.16
CA GLY A 96 10.96 -11.76 -3.71
C GLY A 96 12.27 -11.10 -3.29
N SER A 97 13.12 -10.74 -4.26
CA SER A 97 14.41 -10.10 -3.98
C SER A 97 14.30 -8.71 -3.35
N LEU A 98 13.15 -8.04 -3.44
CA LEU A 98 12.94 -6.73 -2.81
C LEU A 98 12.96 -6.83 -1.28
N ALA A 99 12.44 -7.94 -0.72
CA ALA A 99 12.42 -8.16 0.72
C ALA A 99 13.84 -8.12 1.33
N GLN A 100 14.78 -8.82 0.69
CA GLN A 100 16.18 -8.80 1.11
C GLN A 100 16.85 -7.47 0.78
N ARG A 101 16.65 -6.94 -0.43
CA ARG A 101 17.31 -5.72 -0.90
C ARG A 101 17.01 -4.50 -0.03
N TYR A 102 15.77 -4.39 0.44
CA TYR A 102 15.30 -3.27 1.24
C TYR A 102 15.11 -3.63 2.72
N GLN A 103 15.66 -4.77 3.17
CA GLN A 103 15.61 -5.21 4.57
C GLN A 103 14.19 -5.08 5.16
N ILE A 104 13.22 -5.75 4.55
CA ILE A 104 11.80 -5.57 4.91
C ILE A 104 11.48 -6.29 6.23
N PHE A 105 10.74 -5.59 7.11
CA PHE A 105 10.24 -6.11 8.38
C PHE A 105 8.72 -5.91 8.50
N TYR A 106 8.06 -6.85 9.19
CA TYR A 106 6.62 -6.86 9.42
C TYR A 106 6.36 -6.79 10.93
N GLN A 107 5.50 -5.88 11.37
CA GLN A 107 4.98 -5.81 12.74
C GLN A 107 3.46 -5.94 12.74
#